data_AF-A0A444ZZ33-F1
#
_entry.id   AF-A0A444ZZ33-F1
#
_cell.length_a   1.000
_cell.length_b   1.000
_cell.length_c   1.000
_cell.angle_alpha   90.00
_cell.angle_beta   90.00
_cell.angle_gamma   90.00
#
_symmetry.space_group_name_H-M   'P 1'
#
loop_
_entity.id
_entity.type
_entity.pdbx_description
1 polymer ?
#
loop_
_entity_poly.entity_id
_entity_poly.type
_entity_poly.pdbx_seq_one_letter_code
_entity_poly.pdbx_strand_id
1 'polypeptide(L)'
;MTINTLEDAAKFYKGYAKATDFSTRVRSTKKKKNEIKNQLITYSREEKWKSKISPTEKTNPTASLNCPARIYIHTLKDVGAWIISKVVLHHSHHCCPTQVEMLK
;
A
#
# COMPACT_ATOMS: atom_id res chain seq x y z
N MET A 1 6.41 12.62 -8.53
CA MET A 1 5.81 13.20 -7.31
C MET A 1 6.87 13.27 -6.23
N THR A 2 7.20 14.48 -5.76
CA THR A 2 8.10 14.68 -4.62
C THR A 2 7.26 14.65 -3.35
N ILE A 3 7.63 13.81 -2.39
CA ILE A 3 6.89 13.67 -1.15
C ILE A 3 7.79 14.08 0.01
N ASN A 4 7.36 15.07 0.77
CA ASN A 4 8.23 15.68 1.78
C ASN A 4 8.40 14.80 3.02
N THR A 5 7.45 13.88 3.27
CA THR A 5 7.48 12.99 4.44
C THR A 5 7.10 11.55 4.10
N LEU A 6 7.53 10.61 4.94
CA LEU A 6 7.10 9.21 4.88
C LEU A 6 5.59 9.06 5.08
N GLU A 7 5.00 9.91 5.93
CA GLU A 7 3.57 9.89 6.22
C GLU A 7 2.75 10.31 5.02
N ASP A 8 3.15 11.37 4.30
CA ASP A 8 2.49 11.81 3.09
C ASP A 8 2.55 10.73 2.00
N ALA A 9 3.65 9.99 1.91
CA ALA A 9 3.81 8.91 0.93
C ALA A 9 2.87 7.75 1.25
N ALA A 10 2.76 7.41 2.54
CA ALA A 10 1.81 6.42 3.01
C ALA A 10 0.36 6.88 2.80
N LYS A 11 0.05 8.16 3.03
CA LYS A 11 -1.28 8.76 2.86
C LYS A 11 -1.70 8.78 1.39
N PHE A 12 -0.80 9.17 0.49
CA PHE A 12 -1.02 9.13 -0.95
C PHE A 12 -1.42 7.72 -1.41
N TYR A 13 -0.64 6.69 -1.04
CA TYR A 13 -0.94 5.33 -1.44
C TYR A 13 -2.18 4.75 -0.75
N LYS A 14 -2.47 5.17 0.48
CA LYS A 14 -3.73 4.84 1.16
C LYS A 14 -4.93 5.46 0.44
N GLY A 15 -4.78 6.66 -0.13
CA GLY A 15 -5.78 7.29 -1.00
C GLY A 15 -6.04 6.45 -2.25
N TYR A 16 -4.98 6.02 -2.93
CA TYR A 16 -5.07 5.06 -4.05
C TYR A 16 -5.83 3.79 -3.65
N ALA A 17 -5.40 3.12 -2.57
CA ALA A 17 -6.02 1.88 -2.14
C ALA A 17 -7.52 2.07 -1.83
N LYS A 18 -7.89 3.16 -1.15
CA LYS A 18 -9.31 3.49 -0.87
C LYS A 18 -10.14 3.66 -2.13
N ALA A 19 -9.63 4.38 -3.14
CA ALA A 19 -10.34 4.55 -4.41
C ALA A 19 -10.51 3.25 -5.18
N THR A 20 -9.70 2.24 -4.85
CA THR A 20 -9.81 0.90 -5.41
C THR A 20 -10.63 -0.06 -4.54
N ASP A 21 -11.23 0.38 -3.42
CA ASP A 21 -11.93 -0.44 -2.40
C ASP A 21 -11.02 -1.39 -1.60
N PHE A 22 -9.80 -0.94 -1.29
CA PHE A 22 -8.83 -1.74 -0.56
C PHE A 22 -8.06 -0.96 0.51
N SER A 23 -7.36 -1.71 1.36
CA SER A 23 -6.50 -1.17 2.39
C SER A 23 -5.02 -1.39 2.06
N THR A 24 -4.15 -0.77 2.84
CA THR A 24 -2.70 -0.88 2.72
C THR A 24 -2.12 -1.31 4.05
N ARG A 25 -1.04 -2.08 4.02
CA ARG A 25 -0.28 -2.41 5.22
C ARG A 25 1.21 -2.22 4.99
N VAL A 26 1.92 -1.83 6.05
CA VAL A 26 3.38 -1.79 6.03
C VAL A 26 3.89 -3.22 6.16
N ARG A 27 4.62 -3.71 5.16
CA ARG A 27 5.15 -5.08 5.15
C ARG A 27 6.54 -5.17 5.75
N SER A 28 7.38 -4.17 5.49
CA SER A 28 8.74 -4.14 6.04
C SER A 28 9.28 -2.72 6.11
N THR A 29 10.09 -2.46 7.13
CA THR A 29 10.75 -1.18 7.35
C THR A 29 12.24 -1.44 7.61
N LYS A 30 13.13 -0.89 6.80
CA LYS A 30 14.58 -0.94 7.07
C LYS A 30 14.98 0.31 7.84
N LYS A 31 15.65 0.11 8.98
CA LYS A 31 16.19 1.19 9.82
C LYS A 31 17.72 1.14 9.85
N LYS A 32 18.38 2.28 10.03
CA LYS A 32 19.81 2.40 10.33
C LYS A 32 19.99 3.47 11.42
N LYS A 33 20.66 3.13 12.53
CA LYS A 33 20.86 4.04 13.68
C LYS A 33 19.57 4.74 14.10
N ASN A 34 18.50 3.96 14.32
CA ASN A 34 17.15 4.42 14.66
C ASN A 34 16.38 5.23 13.59
N GLU A 35 17.01 5.55 12.47
CA GLU A 35 16.39 6.29 11.37
C GLU A 35 15.81 5.33 10.32
N ILE A 36 14.56 5.55 9.88
CA ILE A 36 13.97 4.76 8.80
C ILE A 36 14.67 5.13 7.48
N LYS A 37 15.10 4.11 6.72
CA LYS A 37 15.75 4.29 5.42
C LYS A 37 14.88 3.89 4.26
N ASN A 38 14.05 2.86 4.45
CA ASN A 38 13.05 2.48 3.47
C ASN A 38 11.85 1.84 4.13
N GLN A 39 10.74 1.84 3.38
CA GLN A 39 9.51 1.20 3.76
C GLN A 39 8.86 0.55 2.54
N LEU A 40 8.42 -0.70 2.71
CA LEU A 40 7.60 -1.41 1.75
C LEU A 40 6.16 -1.39 2.24
N ILE A 41 5.28 -0.78 1.46
CA ILE A 41 3.84 -0.83 1.72
C ILE A 41 3.21 -1.73 0.67
N THR A 42 2.48 -2.73 1.13
CA THR A 42 1.73 -3.62 0.24
C THR A 42 0.26 -3.30 0.32
N TYR A 43 -0.41 -3.62 -0.78
CA TYR A 43 -1.84 -3.76 -0.80
C TYR A 43 -2.33 -4.81 0.22
N SER A 44 -3.50 -4.61 0.81
CA SER A 44 -4.16 -5.55 1.71
C SER A 44 -5.67 -5.53 1.46
N ARG A 45 -6.29 -6.72 1.51
CA ARG A 45 -7.75 -6.88 1.56
C ARG A 45 -8.23 -7.22 2.97
N GLU A 46 -7.38 -7.07 3.99
CA GLU A 46 -7.80 -7.20 5.39
C GLU A 46 -8.65 -6.00 5.79
N GLU A 47 -9.86 -5.94 5.28
CA GLU A 47 -10.93 -5.36 6.07
C GLU A 47 -11.22 -6.35 7.19
N LYS A 48 -11.28 -5.87 8.43
CA LYS A 48 -12.10 -6.53 9.44
C LYS A 48 -13.53 -6.45 8.91
N TRP A 49 -13.93 -7.44 8.12
CA TRP A 49 -15.32 -7.62 7.73
C TRP A 49 -16.15 -7.64 9.01
N LYS A 50 -16.92 -6.56 9.24
CA LYS A 50 -17.97 -6.51 10.26
C LYS A 50 -19.25 -7.17 9.73
N SER A 51 -19.13 -8.11 8.81
CA SER A 51 -20.27 -8.82 8.26
C SER A 51 -20.74 -9.86 9.29
N LYS A 52 -22.03 -9.84 9.63
CA LYS A 52 -22.71 -10.88 10.44
C LYS A 52 -22.85 -12.22 9.69
N ILE A 53 -21.89 -12.57 8.85
CA ILE A 53 -21.91 -13.79 8.05
C ILE A 53 -21.44 -14.93 8.94
N SER A 54 -22.09 -16.08 8.82
CA SER A 54 -21.77 -17.27 9.59
C SER A 54 -20.30 -17.70 9.35
N PRO A 55 -19.58 -18.22 10.37
CA PRO A 55 -18.19 -18.64 10.21
C PRO A 55 -17.95 -19.64 9.06
N THR A 56 -18.99 -20.38 8.67
CA THR A 56 -18.96 -21.44 7.66
C THR A 56 -18.83 -20.91 6.22
N GLU A 57 -19.26 -19.68 5.95
CA GLU A 57 -19.16 -19.04 4.62
C GLU A 57 -17.96 -18.10 4.49
N LYS A 58 -17.06 -18.12 5.49
CA LYS A 58 -15.87 -17.29 5.54
C LYS A 58 -14.83 -17.80 4.55
N THR A 59 -15.00 -17.44 3.28
CA THR A 59 -14.00 -17.68 2.25
C THR A 59 -12.81 -16.77 2.56
N ASN A 60 -11.77 -17.29 3.22
CA ASN A 60 -10.48 -16.61 3.33
C ASN A 60 -10.04 -16.27 1.89
N PRO A 61 -9.88 -14.99 1.51
CA PRO A 61 -9.43 -14.67 0.18
C PRO A 61 -7.93 -14.98 0.10
N THR A 62 -7.58 -16.23 -0.17
CA THR A 62 -6.20 -16.70 -0.35
C THR A 62 -5.49 -15.91 -1.45
N ALA A 63 -6.24 -15.46 -2.47
CA ALA A 63 -5.75 -14.62 -3.57
C ALA A 63 -5.27 -13.21 -3.13
N SER A 64 -5.67 -12.73 -1.94
CA SER A 64 -5.27 -11.41 -1.43
C SER A 64 -3.90 -11.42 -0.73
N LEU A 65 -3.45 -12.58 -0.24
CA LEU A 65 -2.20 -12.68 0.54
C LEU A 65 -0.95 -12.51 -0.34
N ASN A 66 -1.05 -12.84 -1.63
CA ASN A 66 0.08 -12.86 -2.56
C ASN A 66 -0.02 -11.80 -3.68
N CYS A 67 -0.87 -10.78 -3.52
CA CYS A 67 -0.99 -9.72 -4.50
C CYS A 67 0.37 -8.99 -4.70
N PRO A 68 0.86 -8.84 -5.94
CA PRO A 68 2.14 -8.21 -6.18
C PRO A 68 2.11 -6.69 -6.00
N ALA A 69 0.92 -6.09 -5.93
CA ALA A 69 0.72 -4.64 -5.78
C ALA A 69 1.37 -4.09 -4.51
N ARG A 70 2.30 -3.16 -4.70
CA ARG A 70 3.13 -2.60 -3.63
C ARG A 70 3.84 -1.33 -4.06
N ILE A 71 4.23 -0.52 -3.09
CA ILE A 71 5.10 0.64 -3.28
C ILE A 71 6.35 0.56 -2.40
N TYR A 72 7.43 1.12 -2.93
CA TYR A 72 8.72 1.22 -2.26
C TYR A 72 9.04 2.69 -1.97
N ILE A 73 9.13 3.03 -0.69
CA ILE A 73 9.43 4.38 -0.22
C ILE A 73 10.85 4.41 0.31
N HIS A 74 11.66 5.37 -0.16
CA HIS A 74 13.05 5.54 0.24
C HIS A 74 13.33 6.99 0.62
N THR A 75 14.18 7.19 1.63
CA THR A 75 14.65 8.52 2.01
C THR A 75 15.81 8.98 1.13
N LEU A 76 15.76 10.23 0.68
CA LEU A 76 16.86 10.97 0.08
C LEU A 76 17.55 11.74 1.19
N LYS A 77 18.63 11.16 1.74
CA LYS A 77 19.31 11.73 2.92
C LYS A 77 19.83 13.14 2.70
N ASP A 78 20.30 13.41 1.49
CA ASP A 78 20.99 14.66 1.18
C ASP A 78 20.04 15.87 1.20
N VAL A 79 18.73 15.62 1.11
CA VAL A 79 17.68 16.66 1.05
C VAL A 79 16.62 16.45 2.14
N GLY A 80 16.73 15.39 2.95
CA GLY A 80 15.72 15.03 3.96
C GLY A 80 14.35 14.64 3.38
N ALA A 81 14.27 14.36 2.07
CA ALA A 81 13.03 14.09 1.37
C ALA A 81 12.72 12.59 1.28
N TRP A 82 11.48 12.26 0.89
CA TRP A 82 11.05 10.89 0.64
C TRP A 82 10.55 10.72 -0.78
N ILE A 83 10.86 9.58 -1.40
CA ILE A 83 10.40 9.28 -2.75
C ILE A 83 9.75 7.92 -2.81
N ILE A 84 8.68 7.82 -3.61
CA ILE A 84 8.16 6.54 -4.07
C ILE A 84 9.07 6.10 -5.23
N SER A 85 10.06 5.28 -4.91
CA SER A 85 11.07 4.81 -5.88
C SER A 85 10.53 3.79 -6.89
N LYS A 86 9.51 3.04 -6.50
CA LYS A 86 8.89 2.00 -7.35
C LYS A 86 7.44 1.80 -6.96
N VAL A 87 6.59 1.75 -7.98
CA VAL A 87 5.17 1.42 -7.88
C VAL A 87 4.92 0.14 -8.68
N VAL A 88 4.30 -0.85 -8.06
CA VAL A 88 3.79 -2.05 -8.72
C VAL A 88 2.28 -2.00 -8.56
N LEU A 89 1.55 -1.79 -9.67
CA LEU A 89 0.08 -1.74 -9.70
C LEU A 89 -0.55 -3.05 -10.16
N HIS A 90 0.23 -4.08 -10.47
CA HIS A 90 -0.32 -5.37 -10.87
C HIS A 90 -1.08 -5.99 -9.69
N HIS A 91 -2.36 -6.26 -9.91
CA HIS A 91 -3.20 -7.07 -9.02
C HIS A 91 -3.39 -8.46 -9.61
N SER A 92 -3.31 -9.51 -8.79
CA SER A 92 -3.55 -10.90 -9.22
C SER A 92 -5.04 -11.30 -9.14
N HIS A 93 -5.91 -10.31 -9.02
CA HIS A 93 -7.36 -10.45 -8.85
C HIS A 93 -8.04 -9.24 -9.50
N HIS A 94 -9.33 -9.35 -9.74
CA HIS A 94 -10.14 -8.22 -10.19
C HIS A 94 -10.07 -7.13 -9.12
N CYS A 95 -9.35 -6.07 -9.45
CA CYS A 95 -9.36 -4.80 -8.73
C CYS A 95 -10.32 -3.91 -9.51
N CYS A 96 -11.13 -3.09 -8.85
CA CYS A 96 -11.94 -2.07 -9.52
C CYS A 96 -11.22 -0.71 -9.45
N PRO A 97 -10.28 -0.37 -10.35
CA PRO A 97 -9.79 1.00 -10.46
C PRO A 97 -10.31 1.68 -11.73
N THR A 98 -10.88 2.87 -11.59
CA THR A 98 -10.91 3.85 -12.68
C THR A 98 -9.50 4.42 -12.80
N GLN A 99 -8.64 3.79 -13.61
CA GLN A 99 -7.20 4.06 -13.74
C GLN A 99 -6.82 5.52 -14.10
N VAL A 100 -7.79 6.35 -14.50
CA VAL A 100 -7.54 7.54 -15.33
C VAL A 100 -7.33 8.84 -14.53
N GLU A 101 -7.71 8.91 -13.24
CA GLU A 101 -7.67 10.18 -12.49
C GLU A 101 -6.56 10.31 -11.44
N MET A 102 -5.88 9.24 -11.06
CA MET A 102 -5.11 9.22 -9.80
C MET A 102 -3.64 9.62 -9.91
N LEU A 103 -3.13 9.90 -11.11
CA LEU A 103 -1.74 10.29 -11.37
C LEU A 103 -1.58 11.74 -11.88
N LYS A 104 -2.65 12.55 -11.84
CA LYS A 104 -2.56 14.00 -12.11
C LYS A 104 -2.08 14.78 -10.90
#